data_AF-A0A937WK55-F1
#
_entry.id   AF-A0A937WK55-F1
#
_cell.length_a   1.000
_cell.length_b   1.000
_cell.length_c   1.000
_cell.angle_alpha   90.00
_cell.angle_beta   90.00
_cell.angle_gamma   90.00
#
_symmetry.space_group_name_H-M   'P 1'
#
loop_
_entity.id
_entity.type
_entity.pdbx_description
1 polymer ?
#
loop_
_entity_poly.entity_id
_entity_poly.type
_entity_poly.pdbx_seq_one_letter_code
_entity_poly.pdbx_strand_id
1 'polypeptide(L)'
;MRNKIGVLMVVISIIALAVSGTALGFTLLERSNDSQIAMTAPANGFECSIKIGNIRGGSLAAGHQGDSDVISWHWERNGEITDANHADSMVLTKYVDRATPELLLACVNRKHFSTASLIERQWGDDGIQRVLLVSLWDVIIDSVNDDQLEEIVTLKYGKYKLQYLPTG
;
A
#
# COMPACT_ATOMS: atom_id res chain seq x y z
N MET A 1 11.00 55.83 -1.30
CA MET A 1 11.37 54.40 -1.09
C MET A 1 11.06 54.02 0.35
N ARG A 2 10.22 52.97 0.55
CA ARG A 2 10.01 52.15 1.78
C ARG A 2 9.54 52.91 3.05
N ASN A 3 8.48 52.60 3.78
CA ASN A 3 7.51 51.50 3.88
C ASN A 3 6.24 52.10 4.54
N LYS A 4 5.05 52.02 3.91
CA LYS A 4 3.79 52.57 4.44
C LYS A 4 2.62 51.57 4.50
N ILE A 5 2.86 50.26 4.47
CA ILE A 5 1.78 49.26 4.26
C ILE A 5 1.61 48.27 5.45
N GLY A 6 2.50 48.27 6.45
CA GLY A 6 2.54 47.16 7.43
C GLY A 6 1.68 47.25 8.70
N VAL A 7 1.13 48.42 9.09
CA VAL A 7 0.61 48.58 10.47
C VAL A 7 -0.80 49.20 10.53
N LEU A 8 -1.33 49.72 9.43
CA LEU A 8 -2.60 50.48 9.43
C LEU A 8 -3.84 49.62 9.07
N MET A 9 -3.70 48.33 8.75
CA MET A 9 -4.79 47.55 8.14
C MET A 9 -5.22 46.29 8.90
N VAL A 10 -5.06 46.23 10.22
CA VAL A 10 -5.65 45.14 11.04
C VAL A 10 -6.24 45.62 12.38
N VAL A 11 -5.98 46.86 12.82
CA VAL A 11 -6.34 47.31 14.18
C VAL A 11 -7.66 48.13 14.25
N ILE A 12 -8.37 48.35 13.13
CA ILE A 12 -9.63 49.11 13.10
C ILE A 12 -10.73 48.28 12.44
N SER A 13 -11.32 47.36 13.20
CA SER A 13 -12.70 46.85 13.02
C SER A 13 -13.11 46.03 14.26
N ILE A 14 -13.16 46.71 15.40
CA ILE A 14 -14.04 46.34 16.51
C ILE A 14 -15.27 47.25 16.36
N ILE A 15 -16.47 46.70 16.64
CA ILE A 15 -17.81 47.34 16.73
C ILE A 15 -18.73 47.11 15.50
N ALA A 16 -19.60 46.09 15.57
CA ALA A 16 -21.03 46.20 15.20
C ALA A 16 -21.88 45.00 15.70
N LEU A 17 -22.72 45.30 16.70
CA LEU A 17 -24.03 44.75 17.08
C LEU A 17 -24.27 43.25 17.39
N ALA A 18 -24.64 43.02 18.65
CA ALA A 18 -25.32 41.85 19.18
C ALA A 18 -26.81 41.79 18.78
N VAL A 19 -27.35 40.60 18.52
CA VAL A 19 -28.78 40.28 18.71
C VAL A 19 -28.94 38.84 19.24
N SER A 20 -29.53 38.76 20.44
CA SER A 20 -30.17 37.65 21.18
C SER A 20 -30.21 36.22 20.62
N GLY A 21 -30.02 35.25 21.50
CA GLY A 21 -30.77 33.98 21.41
C GLY A 21 -30.02 32.76 21.91
N THR A 22 -30.50 32.21 23.02
CA THR A 22 -30.19 30.89 23.57
C THR A 22 -30.13 29.77 22.53
N ALA A 23 -29.04 29.00 22.55
CA ALA A 23 -29.07 27.55 22.30
C ALA A 23 -27.80 26.92 22.88
N LEU A 24 -27.93 26.38 24.09
CA LEU A 24 -27.04 25.35 24.61
C LEU A 24 -27.13 24.16 23.64
N GLY A 25 -26.10 23.92 22.84
CA GLY A 25 -26.10 22.75 21.96
C GLY A 25 -25.04 22.77 20.87
N PHE A 26 -23.97 22.03 21.12
CA PHE A 26 -23.11 21.38 20.13
C PHE A 26 -22.29 22.26 19.15
N THR A 27 -21.06 21.79 18.84
CA THR A 27 -20.04 22.36 17.92
C THR A 27 -19.30 23.58 18.50
N LEU A 28 -17.99 23.57 18.77
CA LEU A 28 -16.85 23.15 17.96
C LEU A 28 -15.71 22.68 18.92
N LEU A 29 -15.35 21.40 18.88
CA LEU A 29 -14.00 20.97 19.26
C LEU A 29 -13.08 21.54 18.18
N GLU A 30 -12.27 22.53 18.52
CA GLU A 30 -11.26 23.10 17.63
C GLU A 30 -10.22 22.04 17.26
N ARG A 31 -10.51 21.40 16.14
CA ARG A 31 -9.63 20.82 15.14
C ARG A 31 -8.23 21.44 15.18
N SER A 32 -7.30 20.77 15.87
CA SER A 32 -5.87 21.09 15.83
C SER A 32 -4.99 19.85 16.04
N ASN A 33 -5.30 18.74 15.36
CA ASN A 33 -4.37 17.60 15.30
C ASN A 33 -4.39 16.81 13.97
N ASP A 34 -4.77 17.45 12.86
CA ASP A 34 -4.83 16.80 11.53
C ASP A 34 -3.51 16.87 10.75
N SER A 35 -2.36 17.04 11.40
CA SER A 35 -1.03 16.97 10.75
C SER A 35 -0.15 15.80 11.20
N GLN A 36 -0.72 14.82 11.90
CA GLN A 36 -0.05 13.54 12.18
C GLN A 36 -1.02 12.37 11.97
N ILE A 37 -1.51 12.21 10.73
CA ILE A 37 -1.79 10.88 10.19
C ILE A 37 -0.62 10.50 9.26
N ALA A 38 0.60 10.78 9.70
CA ALA A 38 1.68 9.90 9.34
C ALA A 38 1.32 8.60 10.03
N MET A 39 0.91 7.59 9.25
CA MET A 39 0.87 6.22 9.74
C MET A 39 2.31 5.86 10.10
N THR A 40 2.72 6.24 11.31
CA THR A 40 4.00 5.86 11.90
C THR A 40 4.00 4.35 11.84
N ALA A 41 4.91 3.79 11.02
CA ALA A 41 5.08 2.36 10.92
C ALA A 41 5.15 1.79 12.34
N PRO A 42 4.42 0.70 12.65
CA PRO A 42 4.44 0.13 13.98
C PRO A 42 5.89 -0.13 14.39
N ALA A 43 6.28 0.33 15.59
CA ALA A 43 7.52 -0.09 16.21
C ALA A 43 7.46 -1.62 16.28
N ASN A 44 8.31 -2.31 15.52
CA ASN A 44 8.28 -3.74 15.19
C ASN A 44 7.13 -4.24 14.27
N GLY A 45 7.15 -3.86 12.98
CA GLY A 45 6.28 -4.46 11.98
C GLY A 45 6.96 -4.79 10.66
N PHE A 46 6.37 -5.72 9.91
CA PHE A 46 6.68 -5.88 8.49
C PHE A 46 5.55 -5.26 7.66
N GLU A 47 5.90 -4.72 6.51
CA GLU A 47 4.98 -4.20 5.52
C GLU A 47 5.33 -4.84 4.19
N CYS A 48 4.37 -5.48 3.53
CA CYS A 48 4.59 -6.11 2.24
C CYS A 48 3.56 -5.60 1.23
N SER A 49 4.03 -5.23 0.04
CA SER A 49 3.18 -4.79 -1.07
C SER A 49 3.57 -5.49 -2.36
N ILE A 50 2.60 -5.64 -3.27
CA ILE A 50 2.85 -6.17 -4.61
C ILE A 50 2.18 -5.34 -5.69
N LYS A 51 2.94 -5.12 -6.76
CA LYS A 51 2.47 -4.55 -8.02
C LYS A 51 2.47 -5.60 -9.13
N ILE A 52 1.32 -5.85 -9.74
CA ILE A 52 1.16 -6.82 -10.84
C ILE A 52 0.82 -6.07 -12.13
N GLY A 53 1.81 -5.86 -12.99
CA GLY A 53 1.67 -5.07 -14.21
C GLY A 53 1.07 -3.68 -13.94
N ASN A 54 -0.09 -3.43 -14.55
CA ASN A 54 -0.84 -2.17 -14.45
C ASN A 54 -2.08 -2.27 -13.55
N ILE A 55 -2.29 -3.38 -12.86
CA ILE A 55 -3.43 -3.58 -11.96
C ILE A 55 -3.24 -2.69 -10.73
N ARG A 56 -4.29 -1.95 -10.36
CA ARG A 56 -4.29 -1.07 -9.18
C ARG A 56 -4.98 -1.75 -8.01
N GLY A 57 -4.26 -1.86 -6.90
CA GLY A 57 -4.78 -2.27 -5.61
C GLY A 57 -5.35 -1.11 -4.81
N GLY A 58 -5.33 -1.28 -3.49
CA GLY A 58 -5.88 -0.33 -2.51
C GLY A 58 -4.87 0.32 -1.56
N SER A 59 -3.58 -0.01 -1.64
CA SER A 59 -2.60 0.41 -0.64
C SER A 59 -2.47 1.93 -0.55
N LEU A 60 -2.42 2.43 0.68
CA LEU A 60 -2.18 3.83 1.01
C LEU A 60 -0.74 4.08 1.50
N ALA A 61 0.09 3.04 1.55
CA ALA A 61 1.41 3.14 2.14
C ALA A 61 2.34 4.05 1.31
N ALA A 62 3.12 4.89 2.01
CA ALA A 62 4.06 5.79 1.37
C ALA A 62 5.13 5.00 0.58
N GLY A 63 5.24 5.32 -0.72
CA GLY A 63 6.15 4.65 -1.66
C GLY A 63 5.49 3.58 -2.54
N HIS A 64 4.31 3.07 -2.18
CA HIS A 64 3.62 1.96 -2.87
C HIS A 64 2.11 2.22 -3.04
N GLN A 65 1.75 3.49 -3.21
CA GLN A 65 0.35 3.90 -3.32
C GLN A 65 -0.30 3.28 -4.56
N GLY A 66 -1.42 2.59 -4.35
CA GLY A 66 -2.15 1.90 -5.40
C GLY A 66 -1.59 0.52 -5.77
N ASP A 67 -0.59 0.01 -5.06
CA ASP A 67 -0.25 -1.41 -5.07
C ASP A 67 -1.22 -2.19 -4.16
N SER A 68 -1.13 -3.52 -4.14
CA SER A 68 -1.93 -4.35 -3.23
C SER A 68 -1.13 -4.71 -1.98
N ASP A 69 -1.75 -4.57 -0.81
CA ASP A 69 -1.14 -4.97 0.47
C ASP A 69 -1.15 -6.51 0.61
N VAL A 70 0.00 -7.07 0.98
CA VAL A 70 0.24 -8.51 1.10
C VAL A 70 0.41 -8.87 2.57
N ILE A 71 -0.36 -9.87 3.02
CA ILE A 71 -0.33 -10.39 4.39
C ILE A 71 0.79 -11.40 4.54
N SER A 72 0.91 -12.31 3.58
CA SER A 72 1.97 -13.31 3.55
C SER A 72 2.29 -13.73 2.12
N TRP A 73 3.47 -14.27 1.91
CA TRP A 73 3.87 -14.81 0.63
C TRP A 73 4.88 -15.95 0.83
N HIS A 74 4.90 -16.90 -0.10
CA HIS A 74 5.87 -17.98 -0.13
C HIS A 74 6.06 -18.50 -1.55
N TRP A 75 7.16 -19.23 -1.78
CA TRP A 75 7.30 -20.03 -2.98
C TRP A 75 6.67 -21.38 -2.78
N GLU A 76 5.97 -21.83 -3.81
CA GLU A 76 5.50 -23.19 -3.93
C GLU A 76 6.24 -23.85 -5.09
N ARG A 77 6.80 -25.03 -4.82
CA ARG A 77 7.31 -25.92 -5.86
C ARG A 77 6.35 -27.09 -5.99
N ASN A 78 5.65 -27.12 -7.12
CA ASN A 78 4.73 -28.20 -7.45
C ASN A 78 5.50 -29.30 -8.20
N GLY A 79 5.78 -30.43 -7.53
CA GLY A 79 6.29 -31.65 -8.15
C GLY A 79 7.47 -32.35 -7.45
N GLU A 80 7.75 -33.60 -7.85
CA GLU A 80 8.93 -34.36 -7.39
C GLU A 80 10.22 -33.81 -8.03
N ILE A 81 11.34 -33.89 -7.28
CA ILE A 81 12.66 -33.31 -7.64
C ILE A 81 13.21 -33.81 -9.00
N THR A 82 12.65 -34.88 -9.56
CA THR A 82 13.11 -35.52 -10.80
C THR A 82 12.79 -34.74 -12.07
N ASP A 83 11.81 -33.85 -12.02
CA ASP A 83 11.33 -33.14 -13.20
C ASP A 83 11.96 -31.75 -13.28
N ALA A 84 13.00 -31.65 -14.12
CA ALA A 84 13.76 -30.42 -14.39
C ALA A 84 12.91 -29.24 -14.93
N ASN A 85 11.64 -29.47 -15.23
CA ASN A 85 10.71 -28.52 -15.84
C ASN A 85 9.54 -28.12 -14.93
N HIS A 86 9.56 -28.44 -13.63
CA HIS A 86 8.49 -27.99 -12.74
C HIS A 86 8.51 -26.46 -12.56
N ALA A 87 7.37 -25.85 -12.86
CA ALA A 87 7.19 -24.41 -12.75
C ALA A 87 7.05 -24.02 -11.29
N ASP A 88 8.03 -23.28 -10.78
CA ASP A 88 7.93 -22.63 -9.48
C ASP A 88 6.82 -21.58 -9.51
N SER A 89 6.00 -21.55 -8.47
CA SER A 89 4.94 -20.57 -8.27
C SER A 89 5.28 -19.68 -7.07
N MET A 90 4.72 -18.47 -7.07
CA MET A 90 4.70 -17.60 -5.90
C MET A 90 3.26 -17.47 -5.44
N VAL A 91 3.01 -17.86 -4.19
CA VAL A 91 1.68 -17.82 -3.58
C VAL A 91 1.63 -16.63 -2.63
N LEU A 92 0.56 -15.84 -2.74
CA LEU A 92 0.33 -14.62 -1.99
C LEU A 92 -0.97 -14.76 -1.23
N THR A 93 -1.00 -14.34 0.04
CA THR A 93 -2.23 -14.00 0.74
C THR A 93 -2.32 -12.48 0.81
N LYS A 94 -3.39 -11.90 0.28
CA LYS A 94 -3.66 -10.45 0.31
C LYS A 94 -5.09 -10.18 0.74
N TYR A 95 -5.38 -8.95 1.15
CA TYR A 95 -6.76 -8.52 1.34
C TYR A 95 -7.48 -8.39 0.01
N VAL A 96 -8.78 -8.69 0.00
CA VAL A 96 -9.66 -8.34 -1.12
C VAL A 96 -9.65 -6.81 -1.27
N ASP A 97 -9.29 -6.34 -2.46
CA ASP A 97 -9.14 -4.92 -2.73
C ASP A 97 -9.60 -4.56 -4.15
N ARG A 98 -9.25 -3.36 -4.61
CA ARG A 98 -9.61 -2.89 -5.96
C ARG A 98 -9.00 -3.73 -7.08
N ALA A 99 -7.92 -4.48 -6.81
CA ALA A 99 -7.29 -5.35 -7.79
C ALA A 99 -8.09 -6.64 -8.03
N THR A 100 -8.86 -7.11 -7.03
CA THR A 100 -9.54 -8.42 -7.07
C THR A 100 -10.31 -8.70 -8.36
N PRO A 101 -11.19 -7.81 -8.86
CA PRO A 101 -11.93 -8.07 -10.10
C PRO A 101 -11.02 -8.19 -11.33
N GLU A 102 -9.96 -7.38 -11.39
CA GLU A 102 -9.00 -7.43 -12.50
C GLU A 102 -8.12 -8.67 -12.43
N LEU A 103 -7.74 -9.13 -11.23
CA LEU A 103 -6.98 -10.36 -11.01
C LEU A 103 -7.78 -11.58 -11.45
N LEU A 104 -9.06 -11.66 -11.04
CA LEU A 104 -9.97 -12.72 -11.47
C LEU A 104 -10.14 -12.74 -12.99
N LEU A 105 -10.40 -11.58 -13.60
CA LEU A 105 -10.55 -11.49 -15.05
C LEU A 105 -9.26 -11.87 -15.79
N ALA A 106 -8.10 -11.46 -15.27
CA ALA A 106 -6.81 -11.81 -15.82
C ALA A 106 -6.47 -13.29 -15.68
N CYS A 107 -6.90 -13.93 -14.58
CA CYS A 107 -6.79 -15.38 -14.36
C CYS A 107 -7.60 -16.15 -15.42
N VAL A 108 -8.87 -15.79 -15.60
CA VAL A 108 -9.77 -16.43 -16.59
C VAL A 108 -9.25 -16.24 -18.02
N ASN A 109 -8.74 -15.05 -18.35
CA ASN A 109 -8.24 -14.74 -19.68
C ASN A 109 -6.80 -15.20 -19.93
N ARG A 110 -6.13 -15.82 -18.95
CA ARG A 110 -4.71 -16.20 -19.02
C ARG A 110 -3.83 -15.04 -19.48
N LYS A 111 -4.12 -13.84 -18.98
CA LYS A 111 -3.42 -12.61 -19.36
C LYS A 111 -1.96 -12.68 -18.88
N HIS A 112 -1.03 -12.41 -19.79
CA HIS A 112 0.38 -12.25 -19.47
C HIS A 112 0.68 -10.82 -19.03
N PHE A 113 1.42 -10.69 -17.93
CA PHE A 113 1.99 -9.45 -17.44
C PHE A 113 3.51 -9.50 -17.62
N SER A 114 4.10 -8.42 -18.15
CA SER A 114 5.55 -8.38 -18.35
C SER A 114 6.32 -8.46 -17.03
N THR A 115 5.78 -7.88 -15.95
CA THR A 115 6.44 -7.83 -14.64
C THR A 115 5.45 -7.88 -13.48
N ALA A 116 5.87 -8.49 -12.37
CA ALA A 116 5.33 -8.23 -11.04
C ALA A 116 6.47 -7.89 -10.08
N SER A 117 6.21 -7.06 -9.07
CA SER A 117 7.21 -6.64 -8.09
C SER A 117 6.63 -6.65 -6.69
N LEU A 118 7.24 -7.46 -5.83
CA LEU A 118 6.92 -7.54 -4.40
C LEU A 118 8.03 -6.87 -3.61
N ILE A 119 7.64 -6.08 -2.62
CA ILE A 119 8.54 -5.34 -1.75
C ILE A 119 8.09 -5.60 -0.32
N GLU A 120 9.02 -6.11 0.51
CA GLU A 120 8.80 -6.29 1.94
C GLU A 120 9.79 -5.41 2.71
N ARG A 121 9.26 -4.58 3.61
CA ARG A 121 10.02 -3.71 4.52
C ARG A 121 9.83 -4.19 5.94
N GLN A 122 10.93 -4.39 6.66
CA GLN A 122 10.91 -4.65 8.10
C GLN A 122 11.35 -3.39 8.84
N TRP A 123 10.55 -2.98 9.82
CA TRP A 123 10.81 -1.86 10.69
C TRP A 123 11.26 -2.35 12.08
N GLY A 124 12.28 -1.69 12.63
CA GLY A 124 12.72 -1.83 14.01
C GLY A 124 12.63 -0.48 14.73
N ASP A 125 13.14 -0.43 15.96
CA ASP A 125 13.05 0.77 16.80
C ASP A 125 13.77 1.99 16.18
N ASP A 126 14.86 1.76 15.44
CA ASP A 126 15.67 2.79 14.80
C ASP A 126 15.29 3.06 13.33
N GLY A 127 14.17 2.50 12.83
CA GLY A 127 13.69 2.69 11.46
C GLY A 127 13.71 1.41 10.61
N ILE A 128 13.80 1.54 9.28
CA ILE A 128 13.84 0.39 8.36
C ILE A 128 15.10 -0.42 8.66
N GLN A 129 14.92 -1.70 8.97
CA GLN A 129 16.00 -2.66 9.24
C GLN A 129 16.34 -3.46 8.00
N ARG A 130 15.34 -3.76 7.16
CA ARG A 130 15.49 -4.70 6.05
C ARG A 130 14.54 -4.34 4.92
N VAL A 131 15.03 -4.47 3.70
CA VAL A 131 14.20 -4.45 2.49
C VAL A 131 14.47 -5.71 1.68
N LEU A 132 13.40 -6.42 1.31
CA LEU A 132 13.43 -7.52 0.36
C LEU A 132 12.70 -7.10 -0.91
N LEU A 133 13.36 -7.24 -2.06
CA LEU A 133 12.79 -6.94 -3.36
C LEU A 133 12.72 -8.23 -4.19
N VAL A 134 11.52 -8.60 -4.62
CA VAL A 134 11.28 -9.72 -5.53
C VAL A 134 10.73 -9.16 -6.83
N SER A 135 11.45 -9.37 -7.93
CA SER A 135 11.02 -9.01 -9.27
C SER A 135 10.74 -10.28 -10.06
N LEU A 136 9.55 -10.37 -10.65
CA LEU A 136 9.11 -11.49 -11.50
C LEU A 136 8.91 -10.98 -12.92
N TRP A 137 9.22 -11.81 -13.92
CA TRP A 137 8.99 -11.54 -15.34
C TRP A 137 8.16 -12.64 -15.99
N ASP A 138 7.44 -12.27 -17.05
CA ASP A 138 6.53 -13.16 -17.79
C ASP A 138 5.52 -13.83 -16.86
N VAL A 139 4.79 -12.98 -16.13
CA VAL A 139 3.90 -13.37 -15.04
C VAL A 139 2.50 -13.68 -15.56
N ILE A 140 1.92 -14.77 -15.08
CA ILE A 140 0.50 -15.08 -15.24
C ILE A 140 -0.12 -15.34 -13.88
N ILE A 141 -1.41 -15.05 -13.76
CA ILE A 141 -2.21 -15.43 -12.59
C ILE A 141 -2.72 -16.84 -12.87
N ASP A 142 -2.31 -17.79 -12.04
CA ASP A 142 -2.66 -19.21 -12.18
C ASP A 142 -3.96 -19.54 -11.45
N SER A 143 -4.14 -18.98 -10.25
CA SER A 143 -5.38 -19.09 -9.48
C SER A 143 -5.59 -17.87 -8.58
N VAL A 144 -6.86 -17.60 -8.28
CA VAL A 144 -7.31 -16.65 -7.27
C VAL A 144 -8.39 -17.37 -6.46
N ASN A 145 -8.15 -17.60 -5.17
CA ASN A 145 -9.11 -18.20 -4.25
C ASN A 145 -9.49 -17.15 -3.20
N ASP A 146 -10.75 -16.73 -3.18
CA ASP A 146 -11.24 -15.70 -2.26
C ASP A 146 -11.94 -16.32 -1.03
N ASP A 147 -11.70 -15.72 0.15
CA ASP A 147 -12.38 -16.00 1.41
C ASP A 147 -12.79 -14.69 2.08
N GLN A 148 -13.88 -14.09 1.56
CA GLN A 148 -14.54 -12.84 1.99
C GLN A 148 -13.63 -11.60 2.11
N LEU A 149 -12.71 -11.60 3.07
CA LEU A 149 -11.80 -10.49 3.39
C LEU A 149 -10.40 -10.71 2.81
N GLU A 150 -9.99 -11.96 2.64
CA GLU A 150 -8.67 -12.34 2.14
C GLU A 150 -8.80 -13.11 0.85
N GLU A 151 -7.75 -13.10 0.04
CA GLU A 151 -7.65 -13.91 -1.17
C GLU A 151 -6.23 -14.45 -1.32
N ILE A 152 -6.16 -15.67 -1.84
CA ILE A 152 -4.92 -16.37 -2.16
C ILE A 152 -4.70 -16.27 -3.67
N VAL A 153 -3.62 -15.62 -4.07
CA VAL A 153 -3.25 -15.42 -5.48
C VAL A 153 -2.00 -16.22 -5.79
N THR A 154 -2.08 -17.12 -6.77
CA THR A 154 -0.93 -17.90 -7.24
C THR A 154 -0.41 -17.31 -8.55
N LEU A 155 0.87 -16.95 -8.56
CA LEU A 155 1.57 -16.41 -9.72
C LEU A 155 2.55 -17.44 -10.28
N LYS A 156 2.48 -17.68 -11.58
CA LYS A 156 3.56 -18.34 -12.33
C LYS A 156 4.37 -17.29 -13.09
N TYR A 157 5.65 -17.54 -13.25
CA TYR A 157 6.59 -16.60 -13.86
C TYR A 157 7.66 -17.35 -14.65
N GLY A 158 8.21 -16.70 -15.68
CA GLY A 158 9.32 -17.27 -16.47
C GLY A 158 10.68 -17.03 -15.82
N LYS A 159 10.81 -15.95 -15.04
CA LYS A 159 12.07 -15.58 -14.39
C LYS A 159 11.78 -14.81 -13.10
N TYR A 160 12.67 -14.93 -12.12
CA TYR A 160 12.66 -14.12 -10.91
C TYR A 160 14.03 -13.55 -10.55
N LYS A 161 14.05 -12.50 -9.73
CA LYS A 161 15.22 -11.92 -9.09
C LYS A 161 14.85 -11.56 -7.66
N LEU A 162 15.62 -12.06 -6.71
CA LEU A 162 15.50 -11.68 -5.30
C LEU A 162 16.70 -10.84 -4.89
N GLN A 163 16.46 -9.75 -4.18
CA GLN A 163 17.48 -8.88 -3.62
C GLN A 163 17.19 -8.64 -2.14
N TYR A 164 18.16 -8.96 -1.31
CA TYR A 164 18.12 -8.70 0.12
C TYR A 164 19.01 -7.51 0.44
N LEU A 165 18.42 -6.45 0.99
CA LEU A 165 19.11 -5.21 1.34
C LEU A 165 19.02 -5.01 2.86
N PRO A 166 20.09 -5.31 3.61
CA PRO A 166 20.17 -4.97 5.02
C PRO A 166 20.34 -3.45 5.17
N THR A 167 19.65 -2.87 6.15
CA THR A 167 19.87 -1.47 6.55
C THR A 167 20.61 -1.52 7.88
N GLY A 168 21.82 -0.96 7.92
CA GLY A 168 22.69 -0.96 9.10
C GLY A 168 22.56 0.31 9.93
#